data_AF-A0A927WJG3-F1
#
_entry.id   AF-A0A927WJG3-F1
#
_cell.length_a   1.000
_cell.length_b   1.000
_cell.length_c   1.000
_cell.angle_alpha   90.00
_cell.angle_beta   90.00
_cell.angle_gamma   90.00
#
_symmetry.space_group_name_H-M   'P 1'
#
loop_
_entity.id
_entity.type
_entity.pdbx_description
1 polymer ?
#
loop_
_entity_poly.entity_id
_entity_poly.type
_entity_poly.pdbx_seq_one_letter_code
_entity_poly.pdbx_strand_id
1 'polypeptide(L)'
;MTYPKSLLMEELAMNEAAIQTALDAAAVFMQNKKERLDYLNREMAILDYESDKNAWIDEGKAVGRAEGRIESLLDNVRALMHKKGWSSEEAMDVLSITPEERAIISARL
;
A
#
# COMPACT_ATOMS: atom_id res chain seq x y z
N MET A 1 43.42 16.28 -11.51
CA MET A 1 42.65 17.29 -12.27
C MET A 1 42.04 18.23 -11.24
N THR A 2 42.63 19.42 -11.08
CA THR A 2 42.17 20.42 -10.12
C THR A 2 41.22 21.33 -10.87
N TYR A 3 39.94 21.38 -10.48
CA TYR A 3 38.98 22.30 -11.09
C TYR A 3 39.45 23.74 -10.85
N PRO A 4 39.51 24.60 -11.89
CA PRO A 4 39.94 25.98 -11.71
C PRO A 4 38.92 26.71 -10.83
N LYS A 5 39.41 27.42 -9.81
CA LYS A 5 38.60 28.13 -8.81
C LYS A 5 37.55 29.08 -9.41
N SER A 6 37.78 29.58 -10.63
CA SER A 6 36.84 30.41 -11.38
C SER A 6 35.60 29.65 -11.84
N LEU A 7 35.75 28.39 -12.26
CA LEU A 7 34.63 27.56 -12.73
C LEU A 7 33.71 27.14 -11.58
N LEU A 8 34.29 26.85 -10.41
CA LEU A 8 33.52 26.57 -9.19
C LEU A 8 32.71 27.79 -8.71
N MET A 9 33.29 28.99 -8.82
CA MET A 9 32.58 30.23 -8.49
C MET A 9 31.44 30.54 -9.46
N GLU A 10 31.62 30.24 -10.75
CA GLU A 10 30.59 30.39 -11.78
C GLU A 10 29.43 29.40 -11.57
N GLU A 11 29.71 28.12 -11.31
CA GLU A 11 28.67 27.13 -11.00
C GLU A 11 27.86 27.50 -9.76
N LEU A 12 28.50 27.96 -8.70
CA LEU A 12 27.81 28.40 -7.48
C LEU A 12 26.91 29.60 -7.74
N ALA A 13 27.42 30.61 -8.46
CA ALA A 13 26.65 31.80 -8.82
C ALA A 13 25.45 31.47 -9.73
N MET A 14 25.62 30.54 -10.68
CA MET A 14 24.53 30.07 -11.55
C MET A 14 23.48 29.28 -10.76
N ASN A 15 23.90 28.45 -9.80
CA ASN A 15 22.99 27.71 -8.94
C ASN A 15 22.19 28.66 -8.02
N GLU A 16 22.84 29.65 -7.41
CA GLU A 16 22.17 30.69 -6.61
C GLU A 16 21.16 31.49 -7.45
N ALA A 17 21.52 31.87 -8.68
CA ALA A 17 20.60 32.56 -9.59
C ALA A 17 19.39 31.69 -9.99
N ALA A 18 19.60 30.39 -10.23
CA ALA A 18 18.53 29.45 -10.53
C ALA A 18 17.60 29.24 -9.34
N ILE A 19 18.14 29.12 -8.12
CA ILE A 19 17.36 29.03 -6.88
C ILE A 19 16.53 30.29 -6.68
N GLN A 20 17.11 31.47 -6.84
CA GLN A 20 16.39 32.73 -6.70
C GLN A 20 15.28 32.87 -7.74
N THR A 21 15.55 32.48 -8.99
CA THR A 21 14.55 32.46 -10.07
C THR A 21 13.38 31.53 -9.72
N ALA A 22 13.65 30.35 -9.16
CA ALA A 22 12.62 29.42 -8.71
C ALA A 22 11.81 29.99 -7.52
N LEU A 23 12.46 30.68 -6.59
CA LEU A 23 11.80 31.35 -5.46
C LEU A 23 10.89 32.50 -5.94
N ASP A 24 11.33 33.30 -6.90
CA ASP A 24 10.56 34.40 -7.46
C ASP A 24 9.35 33.87 -8.23
N ALA A 25 9.54 32.81 -9.03
CA ALA A 25 8.45 32.14 -9.73
C ALA A 25 7.42 31.54 -8.74
N ALA A 26 7.90 30.92 -7.66
CA ALA A 26 7.04 30.43 -6.59
C ALA A 26 6.31 31.56 -5.87
N ALA A 27 6.96 32.70 -5.63
CA ALA A 27 6.33 33.88 -5.03
C ALA A 27 5.23 34.46 -5.92
N VAL A 28 5.45 34.52 -7.23
CA VAL A 28 4.43 34.94 -8.22
C VAL A 28 3.26 33.97 -8.24
N PHE A 29 3.51 32.66 -8.26
CA PHE A 29 2.47 31.63 -8.17
C PHE A 29 1.65 31.77 -6.88
N MET A 30 2.31 32.05 -5.75
CA MET A 30 1.67 32.19 -4.44
C MET A 30 0.84 33.48 -4.30
N GLN A 31 1.05 34.50 -5.15
CA GLN A 31 0.22 35.71 -5.18
C GLN A 31 -1.14 35.47 -5.85
N ASN A 32 -1.23 34.54 -6.81
CA ASN A 32 -2.51 34.16 -7.40
C ASN A 32 -3.24 33.16 -6.50
N LYS A 33 -4.00 33.70 -5.53
CA LYS A 33 -4.77 32.91 -4.55
C LYS A 33 -5.67 31.86 -5.20
N LYS A 34 -6.24 32.14 -6.38
CA LYS A 34 -7.12 31.20 -7.08
C LYS A 34 -6.35 30.00 -7.63
N GLU A 35 -5.30 30.24 -8.40
CA GLU A 35 -4.46 29.16 -8.96
C GLU A 35 -3.82 28.30 -7.86
N ARG A 36 -3.41 28.92 -6.74
CA ARG A 36 -2.90 28.18 -5.58
C ARG A 36 -3.97 27.28 -4.96
N LEU A 37 -5.19 27.77 -4.77
CA LEU A 37 -6.27 26.97 -4.21
C LEU A 37 -6.66 25.83 -5.16
N ASP A 38 -6.71 26.09 -6.47
CA ASP A 38 -7.01 25.07 -7.48
C ASP A 38 -5.92 23.98 -7.49
N TYR A 39 -4.64 24.37 -7.38
CA TYR A 39 -3.52 23.42 -7.23
C TYR A 39 -3.65 22.57 -5.97
N LEU A 40 -3.89 23.19 -4.80
CA LEU A 40 -4.03 22.46 -3.54
C LEU A 40 -5.23 21.51 -3.58
N ASN A 41 -6.36 21.93 -4.16
CA ASN A 41 -7.53 21.08 -4.30
C ASN A 41 -7.25 19.86 -5.18
N ARG A 42 -6.50 20.05 -6.28
CA ARG A 42 -6.07 18.94 -7.14
C ARG A 42 -5.16 17.99 -6.38
N GLU A 43 -4.18 18.51 -5.64
CA GLU A 43 -3.23 17.70 -4.89
C GLU A 43 -3.92 16.92 -3.77
N MET A 44 -4.83 17.57 -3.02
CA MET A 44 -5.67 16.91 -2.02
C MET A 44 -6.50 15.78 -2.65
N ALA A 45 -7.14 16.02 -3.80
CA ALA A 45 -7.92 15.00 -4.48
C ALA A 45 -7.08 13.79 -4.94
N ILE A 46 -5.83 14.03 -5.35
CA ILE A 46 -4.89 12.95 -5.71
C ILE A 46 -4.51 12.15 -4.47
N LEU A 47 -4.15 12.83 -3.38
CA LEU A 47 -3.77 12.18 -2.12
C LEU A 47 -4.92 11.37 -1.53
N ASP A 48 -6.14 11.91 -1.53
CA ASP A 48 -7.33 11.21 -1.06
C ASP A 48 -7.58 9.95 -1.90
N TYR A 49 -7.52 10.06 -3.23
CA TYR A 49 -7.67 8.91 -4.12
C TYR A 49 -6.59 7.84 -3.89
N GLU A 50 -5.33 8.23 -3.73
CA GLU A 50 -4.23 7.30 -3.49
C GLU A 50 -4.34 6.62 -2.14
N SER A 51 -4.71 7.38 -1.10
CA SER A 51 -4.94 6.87 0.25
C SER A 51 -6.07 5.84 0.24
N ASP A 52 -7.22 6.19 -0.35
CA ASP A 52 -8.35 5.28 -0.47
C ASP A 52 -7.93 4.01 -1.22
N LYS A 53 -7.37 4.16 -2.43
CA LYS A 53 -6.90 3.02 -3.25
C LYS A 53 -5.97 2.09 -2.46
N ASN A 54 -5.03 2.64 -1.70
CA ASN A 54 -4.12 1.83 -0.90
C ASN A 54 -4.86 1.10 0.22
N ALA A 55 -5.81 1.75 0.90
CA ALA A 55 -6.67 1.11 1.89
C ALA A 55 -7.47 -0.06 1.29
N TRP A 56 -8.08 0.13 0.12
CA TRP A 56 -8.80 -0.93 -0.60
C TRP A 56 -7.89 -2.11 -0.97
N ILE A 57 -6.66 -1.83 -1.42
CA ILE A 57 -5.68 -2.88 -1.75
C ILE A 57 -5.29 -3.67 -0.50
N ASP A 58 -5.04 -2.99 0.61
CA ASP A 58 -4.61 -3.63 1.86
C ASP A 58 -5.73 -4.45 2.49
N GLU A 59 -6.97 -3.94 2.47
CA GLU A 59 -8.15 -4.70 2.86
C GLU A 59 -8.32 -5.93 1.97
N GLY A 60 -8.25 -5.77 0.64
CA GLY A 60 -8.34 -6.89 -0.30
C GLY A 60 -7.27 -7.95 -0.07
N LYS A 61 -6.03 -7.56 0.23
CA LYS A 61 -4.95 -8.51 0.60
C LYS A 61 -5.21 -9.19 1.94
N ALA A 62 -5.79 -8.49 2.92
CA ALA A 62 -6.13 -9.07 4.21
C ALA A 62 -7.24 -10.11 4.05
N VAL A 63 -8.33 -9.76 3.37
CA VAL A 63 -9.45 -10.66 3.05
C VAL A 63 -8.96 -11.85 2.24
N GLY A 64 -8.22 -11.63 1.15
CA GLY A 64 -7.73 -12.72 0.31
C GLY A 64 -6.78 -13.69 1.04
N ARG A 65 -5.96 -13.20 1.98
CA ARG A 65 -5.12 -14.09 2.82
C ARG A 65 -5.97 -14.90 3.80
N ALA A 66 -7.01 -14.29 4.39
CA ALA A 66 -7.92 -14.99 5.28
C ALA A 66 -8.72 -16.06 4.51
N GLU A 67 -9.28 -15.73 3.35
CA GLU A 67 -10.02 -16.67 2.51
C GLU A 67 -9.13 -17.82 2.02
N GLY A 68 -7.96 -17.52 1.47
CA GLY A 68 -7.03 -18.55 1.00
C GLY A 68 -6.55 -19.48 2.12
N ARG A 69 -6.42 -18.98 3.35
CA ARG A 69 -6.14 -19.81 4.53
C ARG A 69 -7.31 -20.76 4.82
N ILE A 70 -8.55 -20.27 4.81
CA ILE A 70 -9.74 -21.10 5.01
C ILE A 70 -9.87 -22.17 3.93
N GLU A 71 -9.68 -21.81 2.66
CA GLU A 71 -9.73 -22.77 1.54
C GLU A 71 -8.68 -23.87 1.67
N SER A 72 -7.44 -23.49 2.01
CA SER A 72 -6.38 -24.46 2.25
C SER A 72 -6.67 -25.40 3.42
N LEU A 73 -7.20 -24.86 4.54
CA LEU A 73 -7.61 -25.67 5.68
C LEU A 73 -8.75 -26.63 5.30
N LEU A 74 -9.73 -26.17 4.51
CA LEU A 74 -10.84 -26.98 4.02
C LEU A 74 -10.35 -28.15 3.17
N ASP A 75 -9.44 -27.90 2.23
CA ASP A 75 -8.86 -28.94 1.38
C ASP A 75 -8.04 -29.95 2.20
N ASN A 76 -7.30 -29.48 3.20
CA ASN A 76 -6.57 -30.36 4.12
C ASN A 76 -7.52 -31.23 4.94
N VAL A 77 -8.60 -30.66 5.48
CA VAL A 77 -9.62 -31.42 6.24
C VAL A 77 -10.26 -32.48 5.34
N ARG A 78 -10.68 -32.13 4.13
CA ARG A 78 -11.23 -33.08 3.14
C ARG A 78 -10.23 -34.18 2.78
N ALA A 79 -8.97 -33.84 2.60
CA ALA A 79 -7.92 -34.81 2.31
C ALA A 79 -7.71 -35.80 3.46
N LEU A 80 -7.75 -35.33 4.71
CA LEU A 80 -7.66 -36.18 5.89
C LEU A 80 -8.88 -37.11 6.01
N MET A 81 -10.08 -36.58 5.78
CA MET A 81 -11.31 -37.38 5.77
C MET A 81 -11.24 -38.49 4.72
N HIS A 82 -10.86 -38.17 3.49
CA HIS A 82 -10.82 -39.15 2.40
C HIS A 82 -9.66 -40.15 2.51
N LYS A 83 -8.45 -39.69 2.89
CA LYS A 83 -7.25 -40.54 2.89
C LYS A 83 -7.07 -41.34 4.17
N LYS A 84 -7.52 -40.80 5.31
CA LYS A 84 -7.35 -41.42 6.63
C LYS A 84 -8.67 -41.97 7.18
N GLY A 85 -9.81 -41.61 6.61
CA GLY A 85 -11.12 -41.99 7.12
C GLY A 85 -11.48 -41.26 8.42
N TRP A 86 -10.77 -40.18 8.74
CA TRP A 86 -11.05 -39.37 9.93
C TRP A 86 -12.37 -38.63 9.80
N SER A 87 -13.02 -38.40 10.93
CA SER A 87 -14.13 -37.44 11.02
C SER A 87 -13.64 -36.01 10.79
N SER A 88 -14.56 -35.11 10.44
CA SER A 88 -14.22 -33.69 10.28
C SER A 88 -13.69 -33.09 11.58
N GLU A 89 -14.23 -33.51 12.74
CA GLU A 89 -13.78 -33.05 14.06
C GLU A 89 -12.33 -33.47 14.36
N GLU A 90 -11.98 -34.74 14.14
CA GLU A 90 -10.61 -35.25 14.33
C GLU A 90 -9.61 -34.56 13.40
N ALA A 91 -9.99 -34.34 12.13
CA ALA A 91 -9.15 -33.64 11.17
C ALA A 91 -8.95 -32.16 11.55
N MET A 92 -9.99 -31.48 12.04
CA MET A 92 -9.87 -30.10 12.52
C MET A 92 -9.04 -30.00 13.81
N ASP A 93 -9.09 -31.04 14.67
CA ASP A 93 -8.32 -31.11 15.91
C ASP A 93 -6.82 -31.25 15.67
N VAL A 94 -6.42 -32.19 14.81
CA VAL A 94 -4.99 -32.36 14.50
C VAL A 94 -4.40 -31.13 13.81
N LEU A 95 -5.20 -30.42 13.02
CA LEU A 95 -4.79 -29.19 12.35
C LEU A 95 -4.81 -27.97 13.28
N SER A 96 -5.21 -28.15 14.55
CA SER A 96 -5.30 -27.09 15.56
C SER A 96 -6.13 -25.90 15.08
N ILE A 97 -7.22 -26.17 14.36
CA ILE A 97 -8.10 -25.15 13.79
C ILE A 97 -8.88 -24.46 14.91
N THR A 98 -8.89 -23.11 14.89
CA THR A 98 -9.54 -22.33 15.95
C THR A 98 -11.07 -22.48 15.89
N PRO A 99 -11.80 -22.25 17.00
CA PRO A 99 -13.26 -22.34 17.00
C PRO A 99 -13.95 -21.47 15.93
N GLU A 100 -13.40 -20.29 15.66
CA GLU A 100 -13.89 -19.37 14.64
C GLU A 100 -13.72 -19.96 13.23
N GLU A 101 -12.53 -20.47 12.92
CA GLU A 101 -12.23 -21.11 11.64
C GLU A 101 -13.05 -22.40 11.47
N ARG A 102 -13.27 -23.16 12.55
CA ARG A 102 -14.10 -24.39 12.54
C ARG A 102 -15.54 -24.09 12.15
N ALA A 103 -16.13 -23.01 12.65
CA ALA A 103 -17.50 -22.64 12.27
C ALA A 103 -17.61 -22.37 10.76
N ILE A 104 -16.63 -21.66 10.20
CA ILE A 104 -16.57 -21.36 8.77
C ILE A 104 -16.33 -22.62 7.94
N ILE A 105 -15.36 -23.44 8.34
CA ILE A 105 -14.99 -24.67 7.63
C ILE A 105 -16.14 -25.67 7.67
N SER A 106 -16.81 -25.84 8.81
CA SER A 106 -17.97 -26.73 8.94
C SER A 106 -19.15 -26.30 8.07
N ALA A 107 -19.34 -25.00 7.86
CA ALA A 107 -20.37 -24.49 6.96
C ALA A 107 -20.02 -24.71 5.46
N ARG A 108 -18.75 -24.94 5.13
CA ARG A 108 -18.23 -25.10 3.76
C ARG A 108 -17.83 -26.54 3.41
N LEU A 109 -17.88 -27.46 4.37
CA LEU A 109 -17.44 -28.85 4.29
C LEU A 109 -18.37 -29.68 3.41
#